data_AF-A0A2Y9M1W0-F1
#
_entry.id   AF-A0A2Y9M1W0-F1
#
_cell.length_a   1.000
_cell.length_b   1.000
_cell.length_c   1.000
_cell.angle_alpha   90.00
_cell.angle_beta   90.00
_cell.angle_gamma   90.00
#
_symmetry.space_group_name_H-M   'P 1'
#
loop_
_entity.id
_entity.type
_entity.pdbx_description
1 polymer ?
#
loop_
_entity_poly.entity_id
_entity_poly.type
_entity_poly.pdbx_seq_one_letter_code
_entity_poly.pdbx_strand_id
1 'polypeptide(L)'
;MWEGRPRMPGVLAKTGSPTLRGLKETAEAEARHSCPKLGLLSPRRGTYRMKALSLLLLPVLGLLVCGKLMCPMDKAISEKIQELTSSLIPEAIRNIGLDCRSVTSRGHLVTCPAGFAVTSCTCGSACGSWDVRAETTCHCQCAGMDWTGARCCRLRAE
;
A
#
# COMPACT_ATOMS: atom_id res chain seq x y z
N MET A 1 -37.42 -9.58 10.66
CA MET A 1 -36.68 -9.37 11.93
C MET A 1 -36.15 -10.73 12.35
N TRP A 2 -34.90 -11.06 12.03
CA TRP A 2 -34.23 -12.27 12.53
C TRP A 2 -32.97 -11.80 13.25
N GLU A 3 -33.07 -11.65 14.58
CA GLU A 3 -31.91 -11.47 15.47
C GLU A 3 -31.48 -12.86 15.95
N GLY A 4 -30.38 -13.36 15.41
CA GLY A 4 -29.74 -14.60 15.84
C GLY A 4 -28.27 -14.34 16.14
N ARG A 5 -27.91 -14.21 17.41
CA ARG A 5 -26.51 -14.21 17.88
C ARG A 5 -25.87 -15.58 17.63
N PRO A 6 -24.69 -15.67 16.99
CA PRO A 6 -23.85 -16.86 17.10
C PRO A 6 -22.98 -16.78 18.36
N ARG A 7 -23.03 -17.84 19.15
CA ARG A 7 -22.15 -18.13 20.28
C ARG A 7 -20.84 -18.70 19.70
N MET A 8 -19.72 -18.00 19.88
CA MET A 8 -18.40 -18.45 19.40
C MET A 8 -17.83 -19.56 20.30
N PRO A 9 -17.32 -20.68 19.74
CA PRO A 9 -16.39 -21.54 20.45
C PRO A 9 -14.95 -21.02 20.32
N GLY A 10 -14.20 -21.04 21.43
CA GLY A 10 -12.83 -20.59 21.51
C GLY A 10 -11.85 -21.53 20.80
N VAL A 11 -10.92 -20.96 20.04
CA VAL A 11 -9.74 -21.65 19.51
C VAL A 11 -8.50 -20.85 19.89
N LEU A 12 -7.58 -21.53 20.59
CA LEU A 12 -6.35 -20.99 21.16
C LEU A 12 -5.21 -21.05 20.11
N ALA A 13 -4.66 -19.85 19.84
CA ALA A 13 -3.31 -19.45 19.43
C ALA A 13 -2.42 -20.32 18.51
N LYS A 14 -1.87 -19.64 17.48
CA LYS A 14 -0.44 -19.76 17.10
C LYS A 14 0.10 -18.39 16.65
N THR A 15 0.98 -17.82 17.46
CA THR A 15 1.79 -16.64 17.17
C THR A 15 2.91 -17.01 16.20
N GLY A 16 3.03 -16.27 15.10
CA GLY A 16 4.12 -16.36 14.14
C GLY A 16 4.47 -14.97 13.64
N SER A 17 5.59 -14.44 14.13
CA SER A 17 6.17 -13.16 13.73
C SER A 17 7.10 -13.38 12.52
N PRO A 18 7.04 -12.57 11.44
CA PRO A 18 8.12 -12.52 10.47
C PRO A 18 8.92 -11.22 10.60
N THR A 19 10.22 -11.40 10.76
CA THR A 19 11.28 -10.41 10.81
C THR A 19 11.42 -9.64 9.49
N LEU A 20 11.57 -8.32 9.62
CA LEU A 20 12.08 -7.38 8.62
C LEU A 20 13.46 -7.83 8.10
N ARG A 21 13.57 -8.20 6.83
CA ARG A 21 14.81 -8.03 6.05
C ARG A 21 14.59 -8.13 4.54
N GLY A 22 14.94 -7.06 3.83
CA GLY A 22 15.39 -7.13 2.44
C GLY A 22 14.36 -6.75 1.37
N LEU A 23 14.30 -5.47 1.03
CA LEU A 23 14.08 -4.99 -0.34
C LEU A 23 14.60 -3.55 -0.38
N LYS A 24 15.90 -3.45 -0.65
CA LYS A 24 16.63 -2.22 -0.95
C LYS A 24 17.20 -2.43 -2.36
N GLU A 25 17.17 -1.35 -3.17
CA GLU A 25 17.66 -1.24 -4.55
C GLU A 25 16.66 -1.82 -5.57
N THR A 26 16.22 -1.15 -6.64
CA THR A 26 16.65 -0.04 -7.51
C THR A 26 15.35 0.46 -8.21
N ALA A 27 15.13 1.65 -8.76
CA ALA A 27 15.96 2.71 -9.32
C ALA A 27 15.12 4.00 -9.35
N GLU A 28 15.65 5.11 -8.87
CA GLU A 28 15.15 6.44 -9.25
C GLU A 28 15.81 6.84 -10.57
N ALA A 29 15.01 6.79 -11.63
CA ALA A 29 15.27 7.57 -12.82
C ALA A 29 14.59 8.93 -12.65
N GLU A 30 15.30 9.97 -13.10
CA GLU A 30 14.80 11.30 -13.40
C GLU A 30 14.69 12.30 -12.24
N ALA A 31 15.85 12.78 -11.79
CA ALA A 31 15.97 14.13 -11.24
C ALA A 31 16.67 15.03 -12.25
N ARG A 32 15.92 15.54 -13.24
CA ARG A 32 16.22 16.88 -13.75
C ARG A 32 15.71 17.85 -12.69
N HIS A 33 16.57 18.70 -12.16
CA HIS A 33 16.34 20.14 -11.92
C HIS A 33 17.56 20.73 -11.20
N SER A 34 18.44 21.29 -12.03
CA SER A 34 19.27 22.49 -11.85
C SER A 34 19.69 22.90 -10.43
N CYS A 35 20.97 22.70 -10.11
CA CYS A 35 21.67 23.44 -9.05
C CYS A 35 22.23 24.77 -9.63
N PRO A 36 22.19 25.91 -8.90
CA PRO A 36 22.60 27.21 -9.43
C PRO A 36 24.11 27.34 -9.66
N LYS A 37 24.46 28.14 -10.69
CA LYS A 37 25.82 28.54 -11.06
C LYS A 37 26.53 29.22 -9.88
N LEU A 38 27.53 28.55 -9.30
CA LEU A 38 28.59 29.21 -8.54
C LEU A 38 29.54 29.91 -9.53
N GLY A 39 29.25 31.19 -9.81
CA GLY A 39 30.18 32.09 -10.49
C GLY A 39 31.35 32.43 -9.57
N LEU A 40 32.39 31.60 -9.59
CA LEU A 40 33.67 31.90 -8.94
C LEU A 40 34.38 33.05 -9.68
N LEU A 41 34.86 34.02 -8.91
CA LEU A 41 35.83 35.04 -9.33
C LEU A 41 37.05 34.40 -10.02
N SER A 42 37.47 35.00 -11.14
CA SER A 42 38.71 34.62 -11.84
C SER A 42 39.96 34.90 -11.00
N PRO A 43 40.86 33.92 -10.82
CA PRO A 43 42.24 34.18 -10.43
C PRO A 43 43.13 34.28 -11.68
N ARG A 44 43.96 35.34 -11.71
CA ARG A 44 45.04 35.52 -12.69
C ARG A 44 46.01 34.33 -12.67
N ARG A 45 46.48 33.93 -13.85
CA ARG A 45 47.52 32.90 -14.05
C ARG A 45 48.82 33.31 -13.38
N GLY A 46 49.22 32.57 -12.35
CA GLY A 46 50.60 32.47 -11.86
C GLY A 46 51.04 31.02 -11.92
N THR A 47 52.10 30.74 -12.67
CA THR A 47 52.74 29.42 -12.79
C THR A 47 53.33 28.99 -11.46
N TYR A 48 53.01 27.81 -10.91
CA TYR A 48 53.94 26.97 -10.12
C TYR A 48 53.43 25.52 -9.93
N ARG A 49 54.41 24.62 -9.82
CA ARG A 49 54.47 23.15 -9.89
C ARG A 49 53.56 22.33 -8.94
N MET A 50 53.30 21.09 -9.36
CA MET A 50 52.74 19.91 -8.65
C MET A 50 51.74 20.21 -7.52
N LYS A 51 50.46 20.41 -7.87
CA LYS A 51 49.30 20.23 -6.96
C LYS A 51 48.07 19.68 -7.71
N ALA A 52 48.30 18.83 -8.72
CA ALA A 52 47.23 18.28 -9.56
C ALA A 52 46.26 17.37 -8.79
N LEU A 53 46.74 16.63 -7.77
CA LEU A 53 45.87 15.81 -6.92
C LEU A 53 44.93 16.63 -6.03
N SER A 54 45.40 17.75 -5.44
CA SER A 54 44.53 18.61 -4.62
C SER A 54 43.39 19.21 -5.43
N LEU A 55 43.65 19.62 -6.68
CA LEU A 55 42.62 20.23 -7.55
C LEU A 55 41.53 19.24 -7.99
N LEU A 56 41.81 17.93 -7.99
CA LEU A 56 40.84 16.87 -8.29
C LEU A 56 40.08 16.38 -7.04
N LEU A 57 40.65 16.54 -5.84
CA LEU A 57 40.00 16.15 -4.58
C LEU A 57 38.91 17.13 -4.14
N LEU A 58 39.06 18.43 -4.42
CA LEU A 58 38.05 19.44 -4.04
C LEU A 58 36.69 19.27 -4.74
N PRO A 59 36.61 19.01 -6.07
CA PRO A 59 35.34 18.75 -6.75
C PRO A 59 34.64 17.49 -6.25
N VAL A 60 35.40 16.43 -5.97
CA VAL A 60 34.88 15.16 -5.45
C VAL A 60 34.35 15.31 -4.03
N LEU A 61 35.04 16.07 -3.16
CA LEU A 61 34.53 16.42 -1.83
C LEU A 61 33.28 17.29 -1.91
N GLY A 62 33.21 18.25 -2.84
CA GLY A 62 32.03 19.10 -3.06
C GLY A 62 30.79 18.30 -3.49
N LEU A 63 30.98 17.32 -4.38
CA LEU A 63 29.93 16.37 -4.80
C LEU A 63 29.50 15.45 -3.65
N LEU A 64 30.44 14.99 -2.81
CA LEU A 64 30.15 14.10 -1.68
C LEU A 64 29.35 14.79 -0.55
N VAL A 65 29.55 16.09 -0.36
CA VAL A 65 28.82 16.90 0.64
C VAL A 65 27.39 17.19 0.18
N CYS A 66 27.16 17.33 -1.12
CA CYS A 66 25.82 17.58 -1.68
C CYS A 66 24.95 16.30 -1.75
N GLY A 67 25.56 15.12 -1.80
CA GLY A 67 24.83 13.83 -1.85
C GLY A 67 24.30 13.31 -0.51
N LYS A 68 24.62 13.95 0.62
CA LYS A 68 24.21 13.49 1.98
C LYS A 68 23.36 14.48 2.76
N LEU A 69 23.25 15.72 2.30
CA LEU A 69 22.40 16.72 2.91
C LEU A 69 21.08 16.70 2.17
N MET A 70 20.11 15.94 2.68
CA MET A 70 18.71 16.34 2.53
C MET A 70 18.68 17.85 2.81
N CYS A 71 18.25 18.67 1.86
CA CYS A 71 18.31 20.11 2.08
C CYS A 71 17.46 20.41 3.33
N PRO A 72 17.86 21.35 4.20
CA PRO A 72 17.11 21.66 5.42
C PRO A 72 15.61 21.92 5.16
N MET A 73 15.30 22.44 3.97
CA MET A 73 13.96 22.65 3.44
C MET A 73 13.21 21.35 3.19
N ASP A 74 13.84 20.35 2.55
CA ASP A 74 13.23 19.03 2.30
C ASP A 74 12.87 18.31 3.60
N LYS A 75 13.76 18.40 4.60
CA LYS A 75 13.49 17.86 5.94
C LYS A 75 12.26 18.53 6.57
N ALA A 76 12.21 19.86 6.55
CA ALA A 76 11.08 20.63 7.08
C ALA A 76 9.76 20.32 6.35
N ILE A 77 9.79 20.15 5.03
CA ILE A 77 8.63 19.77 4.23
C ILE A 77 8.15 18.37 4.61
N SER A 78 9.06 17.40 4.70
CA SER A 78 8.72 16.02 5.06
C SER A 78 8.12 15.91 6.47
N GLU A 79 8.66 16.65 7.44
CA GLU A 79 8.12 16.72 8.81
C GLU A 79 6.71 17.32 8.82
N LYS A 80 6.47 18.37 8.03
CA LYS A 80 5.14 18.98 7.88
C LYS A 80 4.14 18.07 7.18
N ILE A 81 4.55 17.33 6.16
CA ILE A 81 3.71 16.30 5.53
C ILE A 81 3.35 15.24 6.55
N GLN A 82 4.31 14.74 7.33
CA GLN A 82 4.07 13.72 8.35
C GLN A 82 3.10 14.21 9.43
N GLU A 83 3.28 15.45 9.91
CA GLU A 83 2.39 16.08 10.89
C GLU A 83 0.95 16.16 10.37
N LEU A 84 0.76 16.69 9.16
CA LEU A 84 -0.56 16.79 8.52
C LEU A 84 -1.18 15.41 8.25
N THR A 85 -0.37 14.46 7.79
CA THR A 85 -0.82 13.10 7.47
C THR A 85 -1.26 12.36 8.73
N SER A 86 -0.61 12.60 9.87
CA SER A 86 -0.93 11.98 11.14
C SER A 86 -2.32 12.35 11.68
N SER A 87 -2.81 13.56 11.36
CA SER A 87 -4.15 14.00 11.72
C SER A 87 -5.20 13.65 10.66
N LEU A 88 -4.86 13.80 9.37
CA LEU A 88 -5.81 13.62 8.26
C LEU A 88 -6.12 12.15 7.95
N ILE A 89 -5.15 11.23 8.07
CA ILE A 89 -5.39 9.80 7.77
C ILE A 89 -6.45 9.18 8.68
N PRO A 90 -6.39 9.32 10.02
CA PRO A 90 -7.42 8.77 10.89
C PRO A 90 -8.81 9.33 10.60
N GLU A 91 -8.91 10.61 10.25
CA GLU A 91 -10.17 11.26 9.89
C GLU A 91 -10.71 10.71 8.57
N ALA A 92 -9.86 10.57 7.55
CA ALA A 92 -10.23 9.98 6.27
C ALA A 92 -10.66 8.52 6.41
N ILE A 93 -9.97 7.71 7.22
CA ILE A 93 -10.32 6.30 7.45
C ILE A 93 -11.68 6.17 8.16
N ARG A 94 -12.04 7.08 9.06
CA ARG A 94 -13.35 7.08 9.73
C ARG A 94 -14.51 7.24 8.74
N ASN A 95 -14.27 7.89 7.61
CA ASN A 95 -15.27 8.09 6.55
C ASN A 95 -15.26 6.95 5.52
N ILE A 96 -14.49 5.88 5.73
CA ILE A 96 -14.53 4.68 4.89
C ILE A 96 -15.49 3.67 5.51
N GLY A 97 -16.62 3.45 4.85
CA GLY A 97 -17.60 2.43 5.18
C GLY A 97 -17.42 1.15 4.36
N LEU A 98 -18.12 0.09 4.79
CA LEU A 98 -18.33 -1.13 4.00
C LEU A 98 -19.73 -1.10 3.37
N ASP A 99 -19.77 -1.03 2.04
CA ASP A 99 -21.00 -1.18 1.25
C ASP A 99 -21.19 -2.67 0.94
N CYS A 100 -22.17 -3.30 1.60
CA CYS A 100 -22.40 -4.74 1.50
C CYS A 100 -23.81 -5.07 1.06
N ARG A 101 -23.92 -5.96 0.07
CA ARG A 101 -25.18 -6.50 -0.45
C ARG A 101 -25.12 -8.01 -0.60
N SER A 102 -26.28 -8.63 -0.57
CA SER A 102 -26.40 -10.07 -0.83
C SER A 102 -26.96 -10.27 -2.22
N VAL A 103 -26.37 -11.18 -2.98
CA VAL A 103 -26.90 -11.64 -4.27
C VAL A 103 -27.23 -13.11 -4.16
N THR A 104 -28.31 -13.53 -4.80
CA THR A 104 -28.73 -14.92 -4.84
C THR A 104 -29.01 -15.33 -6.27
N SER A 105 -28.77 -16.59 -6.59
CA SER A 105 -29.09 -17.21 -7.87
C SER A 105 -29.54 -18.64 -7.65
N ARG A 106 -30.33 -19.17 -8.60
CA ARG A 106 -30.67 -20.59 -8.61
C ARG A 106 -29.42 -21.43 -8.97
N GLY A 107 -29.40 -22.67 -8.48
CA GLY A 107 -28.30 -23.60 -8.71
C GLY A 107 -27.12 -23.38 -7.77
N HIS A 108 -25.94 -23.79 -8.23
CA HIS A 108 -24.73 -23.96 -7.41
C HIS A 108 -23.74 -22.78 -7.51
N LEU A 109 -24.06 -21.73 -8.28
CA LEU A 109 -23.16 -20.61 -8.53
C LEU A 109 -23.89 -19.27 -8.37
N VAL A 110 -23.19 -18.30 -7.78
CA VAL A 110 -23.56 -16.89 -7.87
C VAL A 110 -22.32 -16.02 -7.86
N THR A 111 -22.31 -14.98 -8.70
CA THR A 111 -21.17 -14.08 -8.86
C THR A 111 -21.53 -12.71 -8.32
N CYS A 112 -20.65 -12.15 -7.49
CA CYS A 112 -20.78 -10.78 -7.03
C CYS A 112 -20.68 -9.81 -8.21
N PRO A 113 -21.38 -8.66 -8.15
CA PRO A 113 -21.23 -7.61 -9.15
C PRO A 113 -19.78 -7.10 -9.20
N ALA A 114 -19.36 -6.59 -10.35
CA ALA A 114 -18.04 -6.00 -10.51
C ALA A 114 -17.77 -4.92 -9.45
N GLY A 115 -16.55 -4.93 -8.91
CA GLY A 115 -16.13 -4.02 -7.84
C GLY A 115 -16.57 -4.44 -6.44
N PHE A 116 -17.15 -5.64 -6.27
CA PHE A 116 -17.43 -6.23 -4.96
C PHE A 116 -16.65 -7.53 -4.78
N ALA A 117 -16.10 -7.73 -3.58
CA ALA A 117 -15.47 -8.97 -3.18
C ALA A 117 -16.46 -9.87 -2.43
N VAL A 118 -16.32 -11.19 -2.57
CA VAL A 118 -17.07 -12.15 -1.77
C VAL A 118 -16.53 -12.16 -0.34
N THR A 119 -17.38 -11.91 0.64
CA THR A 119 -17.04 -12.02 2.07
C THR A 119 -17.58 -13.28 2.72
N SER A 120 -18.69 -13.81 2.21
CA SER A 120 -19.22 -15.11 2.61
C SER A 120 -20.15 -15.70 1.55
N CYS A 121 -20.32 -17.02 1.59
CA CYS A 121 -21.31 -17.72 0.78
C CYS A 121 -22.36 -18.38 1.68
N THR A 122 -23.53 -18.59 1.13
CA THR A 122 -24.61 -19.37 1.73
C THR A 122 -25.23 -20.25 0.67
N CYS A 123 -25.63 -21.45 1.05
CA CYS A 123 -26.20 -22.43 0.14
C CYS A 123 -27.58 -22.84 0.67
N GLY A 124 -28.50 -23.13 -0.24
CA GLY A 124 -29.77 -23.76 0.11
C GLY A 124 -29.59 -25.20 0.59
N SER A 125 -30.70 -25.89 0.82
CA SER A 125 -30.71 -27.31 1.23
C SER A 125 -29.81 -27.66 2.43
N ALA A 126 -29.59 -26.69 3.34
CA ALA A 126 -28.68 -26.81 4.48
C ALA A 126 -27.23 -27.22 4.13
N CYS A 127 -26.78 -26.91 2.90
CA CYS A 127 -25.41 -27.20 2.48
C CYS A 127 -24.42 -26.24 3.15
N GLY A 128 -23.45 -26.78 3.90
CA GLY A 128 -22.37 -26.00 4.51
C GLY A 128 -21.08 -25.98 3.70
N SER A 129 -21.01 -26.71 2.58
CA SER A 129 -19.80 -26.89 1.77
C SER A 129 -19.81 -25.96 0.56
N TRP A 130 -18.93 -24.97 0.58
CA TRP A 130 -18.78 -23.99 -0.50
C TRP A 130 -17.33 -23.55 -0.68
N ASP A 131 -17.02 -23.05 -1.86
CA ASP A 131 -15.76 -22.39 -2.20
C ASP A 131 -16.01 -21.06 -2.93
N VAL A 132 -14.98 -20.21 -2.97
CA VAL A 132 -14.97 -18.98 -3.76
C VAL A 132 -14.04 -19.18 -4.96
N ARG A 133 -14.58 -19.02 -6.16
CA ARG A 133 -13.87 -19.11 -7.43
C ARG A 133 -13.55 -17.71 -7.94
N ALA A 134 -12.31 -17.54 -8.41
CA ALA A 134 -11.82 -16.27 -8.95
C ALA A 134 -12.10 -15.06 -8.05
N GLU A 135 -12.17 -15.27 -6.73
CA GLU A 135 -12.45 -14.26 -5.68
C GLU A 135 -13.83 -13.59 -5.75
N THR A 136 -14.62 -13.84 -6.80
CA THR A 136 -15.89 -13.14 -7.06
C THR A 136 -17.11 -14.06 -7.08
N THR A 137 -16.92 -15.37 -7.17
CA THR A 137 -18.02 -16.32 -7.41
C THR A 137 -18.11 -17.35 -6.31
N CYS A 138 -19.24 -17.38 -5.60
CA CYS A 138 -19.54 -18.46 -4.67
C CYS A 138 -19.98 -19.71 -5.43
N HIS A 139 -19.46 -20.85 -4.99
CA HIS A 139 -19.79 -22.17 -5.51
C HIS A 139 -20.22 -23.10 -4.38
N CYS A 140 -21.47 -23.55 -4.40
CA CYS A 140 -21.98 -24.55 -3.45
C CYS A 140 -21.72 -25.96 -3.98
N GLN A 141 -21.06 -26.78 -3.18
CA GLN A 141 -20.50 -28.07 -3.62
C GLN A 141 -21.45 -29.26 -3.43
N CYS A 142 -22.52 -29.10 -2.65
CA CYS A 142 -23.45 -30.21 -2.42
C CYS A 142 -24.24 -30.56 -3.67
N ALA A 143 -24.69 -31.82 -3.77
CA ALA A 143 -25.55 -32.25 -4.85
C ALA A 143 -26.95 -31.64 -4.71
N GLY A 144 -27.61 -31.37 -5.85
CA GLY A 144 -29.01 -30.94 -5.87
C GLY A 144 -29.27 -29.52 -5.37
N MET A 145 -28.33 -28.59 -5.58
CA MET A 145 -28.49 -27.21 -5.10
C MET A 145 -29.70 -26.50 -5.71
N ASP A 146 -30.62 -26.09 -4.83
CA ASP A 146 -31.77 -25.25 -5.12
C ASP A 146 -31.34 -23.81 -5.42
N TRP A 147 -30.51 -23.24 -4.55
CA TRP A 147 -29.98 -21.88 -4.73
C TRP A 147 -28.63 -21.68 -4.01
N THR A 148 -27.93 -20.64 -4.46
CA THR A 148 -26.66 -20.16 -3.88
C THR A 148 -26.75 -18.66 -3.64
N GLY A 149 -26.21 -18.20 -2.53
CA GLY A 149 -26.09 -16.78 -2.17
C GLY A 149 -24.66 -16.39 -1.86
N ALA A 150 -24.31 -15.14 -2.18
CA ALA A 150 -23.04 -14.53 -1.83
C ALA A 150 -23.30 -13.22 -1.08
N ARG A 151 -22.52 -12.99 -0.03
CA ARG A 151 -22.36 -11.67 0.59
C ARG A 151 -21.23 -10.96 -0.12
N CYS A 152 -21.55 -9.85 -0.77
CA CYS A 152 -20.65 -9.06 -1.58
C CYS A 152 -20.40 -7.74 -0.88
N CYS A 153 -19.15 -7.38 -0.63
CA CYS A 153 -18.80 -6.11 0.01
C CYS A 153 -17.74 -5.34 -0.78
N ARG A 154 -17.72 -4.02 -0.61
CA ARG A 154 -16.62 -3.15 -1.05
C ARG A 154 -16.40 -2.04 -0.03
N LEU A 155 -15.21 -1.45 -0.06
CA LEU A 155 -14.98 -0.18 0.62
C LEU A 155 -15.67 0.94 -0.14
N ARG A 156 -16.30 1.85 0.60
CA ARG A 156 -16.92 3.06 0.06
C ARG A 156 -16.53 4.23 0.95
N ALA A 157 -15.88 5.23 0.35
CA ALA A 157 -15.73 6.53 1.00
C ALA A 157 -17.10 7.20 1.03
N GLU A 158 -17.48 7.69 2.21
CA GLU A 158 -18.73 8.42 2.47
C GLU A 158 -18.53 9.94 2.32
#